data_AF-A0A1F8A2Y7-F1
#
_entry.id   AF-A0A1F8A2Y7-F1
#
_cell.length_a   1.000
_cell.length_b   1.000
_cell.length_c   1.000
_cell.angle_alpha   90.00
_cell.angle_beta   90.00
_cell.angle_gamma   90.00
#
_symmetry.space_group_name_H-M   'P 1'
#
loop_
_entity.id
_entity.type
_entity.pdbx_description
1 polymer ?
#
loop_
_entity_poly.entity_id
_entity_poly.type
_entity_poly.pdbx_seq_one_letter_code
_entity_poly.pdbx_strand_id
1 'polypeptide(L)'
;MYRTLLILLTFYLSTLAAAGGKDPSKTPIEDTKQERNNINAKCRGIYINGEGPSIAGEGVQRPLNEDGTKKLNPIRPPSRPQAIWGTCDRRIGGYRTSKLDLNLCLGWNPDTEELYPKSRGNGIKEGDCSSCFYAKPDLKCVCGVKKKADDRISVSLDGLVEATHDGFLTCFGHTGSQVALDQFGRREVRDA
;
A
#
# COMPACT_ATOMS: atom_id res chain seq x y z
N MET A 1 36.00 -61.40 -29.17
CA MET A 1 34.68 -60.92 -29.66
C MET A 1 34.05 -59.94 -28.66
N TYR A 2 34.73 -58.84 -28.33
CA TYR A 2 34.22 -57.81 -27.40
C TYR A 2 34.47 -56.37 -27.89
N ARG A 3 34.98 -56.22 -29.12
CA ARG A 3 35.34 -54.92 -29.72
C ARG A 3 34.23 -54.37 -30.63
N THR A 4 33.40 -55.25 -31.18
CA THR A 4 32.25 -54.89 -32.02
C THR A 4 31.01 -54.50 -31.21
N LEU A 5 30.90 -54.95 -29.94
CA LEU A 5 29.74 -54.68 -29.09
C LEU A 5 29.77 -53.27 -28.45
N LEU A 6 30.97 -52.69 -28.28
CA LEU A 6 31.14 -51.34 -27.73
C LEU A 6 30.81 -50.23 -28.75
N ILE A 7 30.97 -50.48 -30.05
CA ILE A 7 30.69 -49.49 -31.11
C ILE A 7 29.17 -49.34 -31.34
N LEU A 8 28.40 -50.42 -31.17
CA LEU A 8 26.93 -50.37 -31.24
C LEU A 8 26.30 -49.65 -30.05
N LEU A 9 26.93 -49.69 -28.87
CA LEU A 9 26.41 -49.04 -27.66
C LEU A 9 26.67 -47.52 -27.66
N THR A 10 27.74 -47.05 -28.30
CA THR A 10 27.99 -45.62 -28.50
C THR A 10 27.09 -44.99 -29.56
N PHE A 11 26.65 -45.76 -30.57
CA PHE A 11 25.72 -45.26 -31.59
C PHE A 11 24.25 -45.20 -31.11
N TYR A 12 23.88 -45.95 -30.06
CA TYR A 12 22.54 -45.89 -29.48
C TYR A 12 22.32 -44.76 -28.47
N LEU A 13 23.38 -44.07 -28.03
CA LEU A 13 23.29 -42.96 -27.07
C LEU A 13 23.23 -41.56 -27.72
N SER A 14 23.27 -41.46 -29.05
CA SER A 14 23.27 -40.17 -29.77
C SER A 14 21.91 -39.77 -30.37
N THR A 15 20.83 -40.52 -30.11
CA THR A 15 19.49 -40.23 -30.67
C THR A 15 18.46 -39.69 -29.68
N LEU A 16 18.89 -39.20 -28.51
CA LEU A 16 18.04 -38.40 -27.60
C LEU A 16 18.44 -36.92 -27.61
N ALA A 17 18.45 -36.32 -28.80
CA ALA A 17 18.62 -34.88 -28.96
C ALA A 17 17.82 -34.37 -30.17
N ALA A 18 16.51 -34.68 -30.20
CA ALA A 18 15.56 -34.06 -31.12
C ALA A 18 14.12 -34.31 -30.68
N ALA A 19 13.80 -34.02 -29.43
CA ALA A 19 12.41 -33.87 -28.99
C ALA A 19 12.18 -32.41 -28.65
N GLY A 20 11.67 -31.68 -29.65
CA GLY A 20 10.79 -30.54 -29.47
C GLY A 20 11.29 -29.43 -28.56
N GLY A 21 11.83 -28.39 -29.16
CA GLY A 21 11.83 -27.06 -28.57
C GLY A 21 10.42 -26.73 -28.07
N LYS A 22 10.28 -26.73 -26.76
CA LYS A 22 9.49 -25.77 -26.02
C LYS A 22 10.38 -25.38 -24.88
N ASP A 23 11.01 -24.21 -25.02
CA ASP A 23 11.27 -23.40 -23.83
C ASP A 23 10.05 -23.54 -22.92
N PRO A 24 10.19 -23.70 -21.59
CA PRO A 24 9.08 -23.41 -20.72
C PRO A 24 8.72 -21.98 -21.06
N SER A 25 7.70 -21.84 -21.90
CA SER A 25 7.12 -20.58 -22.27
C SER A 25 6.88 -19.97 -20.91
N LYS A 26 7.70 -18.98 -20.58
CA LYS A 26 7.23 -17.85 -19.80
C LYS A 26 6.14 -17.26 -20.68
N THR A 27 5.00 -17.95 -20.79
CA THR A 27 3.74 -17.27 -20.82
C THR A 27 3.89 -16.36 -19.61
N PRO A 28 4.00 -15.04 -19.80
CA PRO A 28 3.64 -14.16 -18.72
C PRO A 28 2.32 -14.74 -18.23
N ILE A 29 2.19 -14.99 -16.93
CA ILE A 29 0.85 -15.19 -16.39
C ILE A 29 0.12 -13.96 -16.88
N GLU A 30 -0.71 -14.14 -17.90
CA GLU A 30 -1.44 -13.07 -18.53
C GLU A 30 -2.34 -12.64 -17.40
N ASP A 31 -1.96 -11.52 -16.76
CA ASP A 31 -2.51 -11.06 -15.49
C ASP A 31 -3.97 -10.78 -15.80
N THR A 32 -4.77 -11.81 -15.58
CA THR A 32 -6.00 -12.07 -16.31
C THR A 32 -6.92 -10.95 -15.92
N LYS A 33 -7.03 -9.94 -16.80
CA LYS A 33 -7.84 -8.74 -16.57
C LYS A 33 -7.70 -8.26 -15.12
N GLN A 34 -6.47 -7.98 -14.68
CA GLN A 34 -6.08 -7.56 -13.32
C GLN A 34 -7.30 -7.16 -12.47
N GLU A 35 -7.86 -8.10 -11.69
CA GLU A 35 -9.00 -7.85 -10.77
C GLU A 35 -8.51 -6.97 -9.61
N ARG A 36 -8.20 -5.73 -9.97
CA ARG A 36 -7.99 -4.60 -9.09
C ARG A 36 -9.34 -4.31 -8.46
N ASN A 37 -9.52 -4.89 -7.28
CA ASN A 37 -10.75 -4.70 -6.53
C ASN A 37 -10.43 -3.73 -5.38
N ASN A 38 -11.39 -2.85 -5.11
CA ASN A 38 -11.36 -1.84 -4.06
C ASN A 38 -10.88 -2.44 -2.72
N ILE A 39 -9.95 -1.75 -2.03
CA ILE A 39 -9.44 -2.14 -0.70
C ILE A 39 -10.54 -2.48 0.29
N ASN A 40 -11.69 -1.83 0.16
CA ASN A 40 -12.83 -1.97 1.05
C ASN A 40 -13.54 -3.33 0.98
N ALA A 41 -13.31 -4.10 -0.09
CA ALA A 41 -13.90 -5.41 -0.31
C ALA A 41 -12.95 -6.56 0.03
N LYS A 42 -11.64 -6.41 -0.24
CA LYS A 42 -10.63 -7.46 -0.06
C LYS A 42 -9.75 -7.31 1.19
N CYS A 43 -9.80 -6.17 1.86
CA CYS A 43 -8.96 -5.89 3.01
C CYS A 43 -9.78 -5.64 4.27
N ARG A 44 -9.23 -6.05 5.40
CA ARG A 44 -9.72 -5.75 6.74
C ARG A 44 -8.62 -5.13 7.59
N GLY A 45 -9.03 -4.53 8.71
CA GLY A 45 -8.12 -3.86 9.63
C GLY A 45 -7.31 -2.78 8.90
N ILE A 46 -8.03 -1.89 8.20
CA ILE A 46 -7.41 -0.78 7.46
C ILE A 46 -7.21 0.37 8.43
N TYR A 47 -5.98 0.87 8.53
CA TYR A 47 -5.62 1.97 9.41
C TYR A 47 -4.42 2.75 8.89
N ILE A 48 -4.20 3.94 9.43
CA ILE A 48 -3.07 4.81 9.07
C ILE A 48 -1.98 4.68 10.13
N ASN A 49 -0.73 4.56 9.71
CA ASN A 49 0.46 4.53 10.57
C ASN A 49 0.51 3.46 11.69
N GLY A 50 -0.27 2.39 11.60
CA GLY A 50 -0.34 1.43 12.71
C GLY A 50 -1.36 1.78 13.79
N GLU A 51 -2.11 2.88 13.64
CA GLU A 51 -2.94 3.45 14.69
C GLU A 51 -4.43 3.35 14.33
N GLY A 52 -5.26 2.86 15.25
CA GLY A 52 -6.72 2.88 15.07
C GLY A 52 -7.26 4.32 14.91
N PRO A 53 -8.44 4.52 14.30
CA PRO A 53 -8.94 5.85 13.93
C PRO A 53 -8.93 6.89 15.06
N SER A 54 -9.31 6.46 16.27
CA SER A 54 -9.38 7.29 17.48
C SER A 54 -8.02 7.82 17.92
N ILE A 55 -6.94 7.10 17.59
CA ILE A 55 -5.54 7.46 17.91
C ILE A 55 -4.92 8.21 16.73
N ALA A 56 -5.28 7.83 15.50
CA ALA A 56 -4.71 8.35 14.26
C ALA A 56 -5.11 9.81 13.92
N GLY A 57 -6.06 10.39 14.65
CA GLY A 57 -6.36 11.83 14.55
C GLY A 57 -7.83 12.21 14.40
N GLU A 58 -8.77 11.29 14.57
CA GLU A 58 -10.21 11.56 14.39
C GLU A 58 -10.69 12.81 15.17
N GLY A 59 -10.21 13.00 16.41
CA GLY A 59 -10.51 14.16 17.25
C GLY A 59 -9.54 15.34 17.16
N VAL A 60 -8.53 15.29 16.29
CA VAL A 60 -7.50 16.36 16.21
C VAL A 60 -7.99 17.50 15.32
N GLN A 61 -8.11 18.69 15.90
CA GLN A 61 -8.30 19.95 15.19
C GLN A 61 -7.07 20.84 15.40
N ARG A 62 -6.82 21.78 14.48
CA ARG A 62 -5.76 22.76 14.66
C ARG A 62 -6.08 23.62 15.90
N PRO A 63 -5.12 23.86 16.81
CA PRO A 63 -5.33 24.76 17.93
C PRO A 63 -5.74 26.15 17.44
N LEU A 64 -6.68 26.78 18.13
CA LEU A 64 -7.02 28.18 17.92
C LEU A 64 -6.18 29.06 18.86
N ASN A 65 -5.88 30.27 18.42
CA ASN A 65 -5.38 31.36 19.25
C ASN A 65 -6.51 31.88 20.16
N GLU A 66 -6.16 32.71 21.14
CA GLU A 66 -7.12 33.31 22.09
C GLU A 66 -8.16 34.20 21.39
N ASP A 67 -7.82 34.77 20.24
CA ASP A 67 -8.70 35.58 19.38
C ASP A 67 -9.58 34.73 18.44
N GLY A 68 -9.54 33.40 18.56
CA GLY A 68 -10.27 32.46 17.70
C GLY A 68 -9.64 32.27 16.31
N THR A 69 -8.52 32.93 16.00
CA THR A 69 -7.79 32.70 14.74
C THR A 69 -7.02 31.38 14.82
N LYS A 70 -6.73 30.76 13.67
CA LYS A 70 -5.97 29.51 13.63
C LYS A 70 -4.55 29.76 14.13
N LYS A 71 -4.09 28.98 15.10
CA LYS A 71 -2.70 29.07 15.56
C LYS A 71 -1.78 28.66 14.41
N LEU A 72 -0.92 29.58 13.97
CA LEU A 72 0.06 29.40 12.89
C LEU A 72 1.15 28.37 13.22
N ASN A 73 1.11 27.77 14.41
CA ASN A 73 2.03 26.70 14.76
C ASN A 73 1.91 25.57 13.73
N PRO A 74 3.04 25.00 13.28
CA PRO A 74 3.01 23.86 12.38
C PRO A 74 2.13 22.80 13.04
N ILE A 75 1.08 22.39 12.31
CA ILE A 75 0.41 21.14 12.60
C ILE A 75 1.57 20.15 12.71
N ARG A 76 1.72 19.51 13.86
CA ARG A 76 2.89 18.68 14.19
C ARG A 76 3.32 17.95 12.90
N PRO A 77 4.54 18.21 12.38
CA PRO A 77 4.93 17.71 11.06
C PRO A 77 4.62 16.22 11.02
N PRO A 78 4.13 15.66 9.90
CA PRO A 78 3.73 14.26 9.84
C PRO A 78 4.86 13.45 10.44
N SER A 79 4.64 12.94 11.65
CA SER A 79 5.74 12.46 12.49
C SER A 79 6.43 11.25 11.86
N ARG A 80 5.79 10.69 10.82
CA ARG A 80 6.21 9.61 9.94
C ARG A 80 5.54 9.82 8.58
N PRO A 81 6.10 9.26 7.49
CA PRO A 81 5.37 9.11 6.22
C PRO A 81 3.99 8.51 6.51
N GLN A 82 2.93 9.19 6.10
CA GLN A 82 1.57 8.69 6.30
C GLN A 82 1.39 7.47 5.41
N ALA A 83 1.30 6.30 6.03
CA ALA A 83 1.16 5.04 5.32
C ALA A 83 -0.15 4.37 5.69
N ILE A 84 -0.82 3.84 4.68
CA ILE A 84 -1.98 2.99 4.89
C ILE A 84 -1.51 1.55 5.08
N TRP A 85 -2.11 0.91 6.06
CA TRP A 85 -1.92 -0.49 6.38
C TRP A 85 -3.21 -1.22 6.15
N GLY A 86 -3.11 -2.47 5.72
CA GLY A 86 -4.27 -3.31 5.50
C GLY A 86 -3.87 -4.77 5.50
N THR A 87 -4.77 -5.60 6.00
CA THR A 87 -4.65 -7.06 5.94
C THR A 87 -5.60 -7.57 4.87
N CYS A 88 -5.07 -8.00 3.74
CA CYS A 88 -5.83 -8.32 2.55
C CYS A 88 -5.77 -9.81 2.21
N ASP A 89 -6.82 -10.29 1.56
CA ASP A 89 -6.94 -11.68 1.12
C ASP A 89 -5.92 -12.00 0.03
N ARG A 90 -5.34 -13.21 0.10
CA ARG A 90 -4.42 -13.73 -0.91
C ARG A 90 -5.17 -14.74 -1.79
N ARG A 91 -4.82 -14.79 -3.08
CA ARG A 91 -5.36 -15.79 -4.02
C ARG A 91 -5.10 -17.23 -3.56
N ILE A 92 -3.92 -17.50 -3.00
CA ILE A 92 -3.54 -18.84 -2.52
C ILE A 92 -4.12 -19.18 -1.13
N GLY A 93 -5.06 -18.36 -0.64
CA GLY A 93 -5.61 -18.49 0.69
C GLY A 93 -4.78 -17.79 1.76
N GLY A 94 -5.43 -17.55 2.90
CA GLY A 94 -4.87 -16.76 4.00
C GLY A 94 -4.80 -15.27 3.68
N TYR A 95 -4.04 -14.56 4.50
CA TYR A 95 -4.04 -13.10 4.52
C TYR A 95 -2.61 -12.55 4.54
N ARG A 96 -2.45 -11.35 4.01
CA ARG A 96 -1.19 -10.61 4.05
C ARG A 96 -1.43 -9.22 4.59
N THR A 97 -0.66 -8.85 5.60
CA THR A 97 -0.56 -7.47 6.05
C THR A 97 0.53 -6.77 5.26
N SER A 98 0.18 -5.64 4.67
CA SER A 98 1.13 -4.79 3.93
C SER A 98 0.93 -3.32 4.26
N LYS A 99 1.98 -2.55 4.02
CA LYS A 99 2.04 -1.10 4.23
C LYS A 99 2.30 -0.42 2.89
N LEU A 100 1.52 0.61 2.56
CA LEU A 100 1.71 1.46 1.38
C LEU A 100 1.87 2.92 1.79
N ASP A 101 2.93 3.57 1.32
CA ASP A 101 3.17 5.00 1.55
C ASP A 101 2.24 5.83 0.67
N LEU A 102 1.41 6.69 1.29
CA LEU A 102 0.42 7.49 0.58
C LEU A 102 1.04 8.62 -0.25
N ASN A 103 2.30 9.00 -0.02
CA ASN A 103 3.03 9.93 -0.91
C ASN A 103 3.29 9.33 -2.31
N LEU A 104 3.20 7.99 -2.44
CA LEU A 104 3.26 7.33 -3.73
C LEU A 104 1.94 7.43 -4.51
N CYS A 105 0.84 7.75 -3.82
CA CYS A 105 -0.52 7.75 -4.36
C CYS A 105 -1.12 9.15 -4.52
N LEU A 106 -0.69 10.11 -3.70
CA LEU A 106 -1.33 11.42 -3.62
C LEU A 106 -0.36 12.53 -4.02
N GLY A 107 -0.89 13.55 -4.71
CA GLY A 107 -0.27 14.85 -4.94
C GLY A 107 -1.00 15.97 -4.21
N TRP A 108 -0.38 17.13 -4.08
CA TRP A 108 -0.97 18.33 -3.48
C TRP A 108 -1.22 19.40 -4.53
N ASN A 109 -2.43 19.97 -4.55
CA ASN A 109 -2.75 21.10 -5.41
C ASN A 109 -2.74 22.40 -4.56
N PRO A 110 -1.77 23.31 -4.75
CA PRO A 110 -1.68 24.55 -3.96
C PRO A 110 -2.78 25.57 -4.31
N ASP A 111 -3.40 25.45 -5.49
CA ASP A 111 -4.44 26.36 -5.92
C ASP A 111 -5.75 26.05 -5.19
N THR A 112 -6.15 24.78 -5.18
CA THR A 112 -7.37 24.29 -4.52
C THR A 112 -7.17 23.88 -3.06
N GLU A 113 -5.92 23.74 -2.62
CA GLU A 113 -5.53 23.23 -1.30
C GLU A 113 -6.14 21.86 -1.02
N GLU A 114 -5.99 20.93 -1.97
CA GLU A 114 -6.56 19.59 -1.90
C GLU A 114 -5.55 18.51 -2.30
N LEU A 115 -5.77 17.31 -1.74
CA LEU A 115 -5.09 16.10 -2.16
C LEU A 115 -5.78 15.54 -3.41
N TYR A 116 -4.99 15.08 -4.38
CA TYR A 116 -5.50 14.44 -5.58
C TYR A 116 -4.68 13.20 -5.95
N PRO A 117 -5.27 12.24 -6.70
CA PRO A 117 -4.56 11.08 -7.20
C PRO A 117 -3.34 11.45 -8.07
N LYS A 118 -2.12 11.08 -7.66
CA LYS A 118 -0.88 11.28 -8.43
C LYS A 118 0.20 10.29 -8.03
N SER A 119 0.74 9.57 -9.02
CA SER A 119 1.89 8.68 -8.83
C SER A 119 3.11 9.45 -8.33
N ARG A 120 3.71 9.01 -7.21
CA ARG A 120 4.85 9.68 -6.55
C ARG A 120 4.60 11.18 -6.32
N GLY A 121 3.36 11.56 -6.05
CA GLY A 121 2.94 12.96 -5.97
C GLY A 121 3.43 13.70 -4.72
N ASN A 122 3.88 12.99 -3.68
CA ASN A 122 4.32 13.57 -2.40
C ASN A 122 3.29 14.49 -1.71
N GLY A 123 2.01 14.32 -2.00
CA GLY A 123 0.95 15.26 -1.60
C GLY A 123 0.78 15.41 -0.10
N ILE A 124 0.99 14.34 0.68
CA ILE A 124 0.94 14.43 2.14
C ILE A 124 2.05 15.33 2.67
N LYS A 125 3.27 15.20 2.12
CA LYS A 125 4.42 16.02 2.50
C LYS A 125 4.27 17.46 2.01
N GLU A 126 3.89 17.65 0.76
CA GLU A 126 3.76 18.98 0.13
C GLU A 126 2.60 19.80 0.70
N GLY A 127 1.50 19.15 1.07
CA GLY A 127 0.35 19.77 1.73
C GLY A 127 0.50 19.95 3.24
N ASP A 128 1.65 19.61 3.82
CA ASP A 128 1.89 19.60 5.28
C ASP A 128 0.76 18.88 6.04
N CYS A 129 0.39 17.69 5.54
CA CYS A 129 -0.72 16.91 6.07
C CYS A 129 -0.26 15.99 7.20
N SER A 130 -1.03 15.96 8.28
CA SER A 130 -0.82 15.08 9.44
C SER A 130 -2.16 14.57 10.00
N SER A 131 -2.08 13.78 11.08
CA SER A 131 -3.26 13.29 11.82
C SER A 131 -4.29 12.64 10.90
N CYS A 132 -3.77 11.88 9.93
CA CYS A 132 -4.59 11.21 8.94
C CYS A 132 -5.23 9.96 9.55
N PHE A 133 -6.50 9.76 9.31
CA PHE A 133 -7.22 8.54 9.66
C PHE A 133 -8.09 8.07 8.49
N TYR A 134 -8.36 6.77 8.47
CA TYR A 134 -9.20 6.16 7.45
C TYR A 134 -10.64 6.06 7.95
N ALA A 135 -11.53 6.83 7.34
CA ALA A 135 -12.97 6.80 7.55
C ALA A 135 -13.62 6.34 6.26
N LYS A 136 -13.69 5.02 6.06
CA LYS A 136 -14.13 4.35 4.83
C LYS A 136 -15.29 5.11 4.14
N PRO A 137 -15.16 5.45 2.84
CA PRO A 137 -14.04 5.14 1.92
C PRO A 137 -12.91 6.18 1.91
N ASP A 138 -13.00 7.20 2.77
CA ASP A 138 -12.16 8.39 2.68
C ASP A 138 -10.96 8.33 3.63
N LEU A 139 -9.84 8.85 3.15
CA LEU A 139 -8.76 9.32 3.99
C LEU A 139 -9.07 10.74 4.42
N LYS A 140 -9.08 10.97 5.73
CA LYS A 140 -9.25 12.31 6.31
C LYS A 140 -7.94 12.73 6.97
N CYS A 141 -7.42 13.88 6.60
CA CYS A 141 -6.17 14.43 7.12
C CYS A 141 -6.36 15.89 7.55
N VAL A 142 -5.58 16.35 8.51
CA VAL A 142 -5.44 17.78 8.79
C VAL A 142 -4.25 18.29 7.98
N CYS A 143 -4.45 19.28 7.13
CA CYS A 143 -3.42 19.78 6.20
C CYS A 143 -3.14 21.28 6.39
N GLY A 144 -2.01 21.73 5.85
CA GLY A 144 -1.56 23.12 5.82
C GLY A 144 -2.37 24.05 4.92
N VAL A 145 -3.71 23.95 4.91
CA VAL A 145 -4.59 24.85 4.14
C VAL A 145 -4.58 26.27 4.72
N LYS A 146 -4.72 27.27 3.86
CA LYS A 146 -4.69 28.70 4.20
C LYS A 146 -5.96 29.43 3.75
N LYS A 147 -6.59 28.97 2.68
CA LYS A 147 -7.77 29.60 2.05
C LYS A 147 -9.09 29.05 2.59
N LYS A 148 -9.09 27.89 3.25
CA LYS A 148 -10.29 27.22 3.76
C LYS A 148 -10.49 27.42 5.27
N ALA A 149 -11.75 27.44 5.70
CA ALA A 149 -12.13 27.54 7.10
C ALA A 149 -11.87 26.23 7.86
N ASP A 150 -12.05 25.07 7.22
CA ASP A 150 -11.68 23.77 7.77
C ASP A 150 -10.31 23.33 7.23
N ASP A 151 -9.45 22.85 8.13
CA ASP A 151 -8.13 22.29 7.81
C ASP A 151 -8.19 20.81 7.44
N ARG A 152 -9.36 20.19 7.59
CA ARG A 152 -9.58 18.79 7.30
C ARG A 152 -9.86 18.59 5.82
N ILE A 153 -8.96 17.86 5.16
CA ILE A 153 -9.12 17.41 3.78
C ILE A 153 -9.60 15.97 3.77
N SER A 154 -10.58 15.68 2.92
CA SER A 154 -11.09 14.35 2.64
C SER A 154 -10.71 13.95 1.23
N VAL A 155 -10.11 12.78 1.05
CA VAL A 155 -9.84 12.22 -0.27
C VAL A 155 -10.27 10.75 -0.28
N SER A 156 -11.07 10.37 -1.28
CA SER A 156 -11.47 8.98 -1.44
C SER A 156 -10.26 8.12 -1.79
N LEU A 157 -10.08 7.02 -1.06
CA LEU A 157 -9.10 5.99 -1.44
C LEU A 157 -9.68 4.94 -2.37
N ASP A 158 -10.99 5.01 -2.66
CA ASP A 158 -11.63 4.10 -3.60
C ASP A 158 -11.12 4.32 -5.03
N GLY A 159 -10.78 3.23 -5.72
CA GLY A 159 -10.12 3.23 -7.04
C GLY A 159 -8.70 3.82 -7.06
N LEU A 160 -8.26 4.48 -5.98
CA LEU A 160 -6.90 5.01 -5.83
C LEU A 160 -5.97 3.96 -5.23
N VAL A 161 -6.40 3.34 -4.13
CA VAL A 161 -5.68 2.25 -3.47
C VAL A 161 -6.47 0.97 -3.66
N GLU A 162 -5.75 -0.08 -4.05
CA GLU A 162 -6.32 -1.37 -4.39
C GLU A 162 -5.52 -2.49 -3.74
N ALA A 163 -6.08 -3.70 -3.71
CA ALA A 163 -5.36 -4.90 -3.31
C ALA A 163 -4.98 -5.75 -4.52
N THR A 164 -3.71 -6.11 -4.62
CA THR A 164 -3.22 -7.12 -5.58
C THR A 164 -3.75 -8.51 -5.24
N HIS A 165 -3.65 -9.45 -6.19
CA HIS A 165 -4.04 -10.84 -5.98
C HIS A 165 -3.21 -11.55 -4.87
N ASP A 166 -2.02 -11.04 -4.58
CA ASP A 166 -1.12 -11.55 -3.54
C ASP A 166 -1.32 -10.88 -2.17
N GLY A 167 -2.36 -10.04 -2.03
CA GLY A 167 -2.71 -9.37 -0.78
C GLY A 167 -1.81 -8.18 -0.42
N PHE A 168 -1.05 -7.63 -1.37
CA PHE A 168 -0.37 -6.35 -1.20
C PHE A 168 -1.29 -5.19 -1.56
N LEU A 169 -1.28 -4.11 -0.77
CA LEU A 169 -1.84 -2.83 -1.15
C LEU A 169 -1.04 -2.22 -2.32
N THR A 170 -1.70 -1.52 -3.23
CA THR A 170 -1.05 -0.89 -4.39
C THR A 170 -1.74 0.40 -4.82
N CYS A 171 -1.00 1.31 -5.43
CA CYS A 171 -1.51 2.49 -6.13
C CYS A 171 -0.57 2.86 -7.29
N PHE A 172 -1.08 3.23 -8.46
CA PHE A 172 -0.27 3.67 -9.62
C PHE A 172 0.99 2.84 -9.92
N GLY A 173 0.93 1.52 -9.72
CA GLY A 173 2.07 0.60 -9.93
C GLY A 173 3.08 0.52 -8.77
N HIS A 174 2.83 1.20 -7.65
CA HIS A 174 3.60 1.08 -6.42
C HIS A 174 2.94 0.06 -5.50
N THR A 175 3.61 -1.08 -5.32
CA THR A 175 3.18 -2.12 -4.40
C THR A 175 3.71 -1.85 -2.99
N GLY A 176 2.86 -2.08 -2.00
CA GLY A 176 3.20 -1.98 -0.59
C GLY A 176 4.18 -3.07 -0.14
N SER A 177 4.93 -2.78 0.91
CA SER A 177 5.86 -3.74 1.52
C SER A 177 5.14 -4.67 2.51
N GLN A 178 5.54 -5.94 2.58
CA GLN A 178 5.04 -6.87 3.60
C GLN A 178 5.48 -6.40 5.00
N VAL A 179 4.60 -6.58 5.98
CA VAL A 179 4.95 -6.35 7.39
C VAL A 179 4.64 -7.57 8.23
N ALA A 180 5.55 -7.89 9.15
CA ALA A 180 5.37 -8.98 10.09
C ALA A 180 4.43 -8.55 11.24
N LEU A 181 3.53 -9.46 11.64
CA LEU A 181 2.52 -9.22 12.68
C LEU A 181 3.13 -9.16 14.10
N ASP A 182 4.36 -9.63 14.28
CA ASP A 182 5.08 -9.69 15.56
C ASP A 182 5.39 -8.31 16.16
N GLN A 183 5.30 -7.24 15.38
CA GLN A 183 5.52 -5.86 15.85
C GLN A 183 4.29 -5.18 16.47
N PHE A 184 3.08 -5.73 16.30
CA PHE A 184 1.85 -5.13 16.84
C PHE A 184 1.30 -5.85 18.09
N GLY A 185 1.90 -6.98 18.49
CA GLY A 185 1.42 -7.84 19.56
C GLY A 185 2.37 -7.97 20.74
N ARG A 186 2.69 -6.87 21.43
CA ARG A 186 3.16 -6.93 22.84
C ARG A 186 3.04 -5.57 23.54
N ARG A 187 1.82 -5.16 23.87
CA ARG A 187 1.58 -4.54 25.18
C ARG A 187 0.95 -5.63 26.04
N GLU A 188 1.81 -6.42 26.67
CA GLU A 188 1.40 -7.20 27.83
C GLU A 188 0.87 -6.22 28.86
N VAL A 189 -0.41 -6.41 29.22
CA VAL A 189 -0.95 -5.97 30.49
C VAL A 189 -0.07 -6.58 31.57
N ARG A 190 0.78 -5.78 32.21
CA ARG A 190 1.32 -6.11 33.52
C ARG A 190 0.44 -5.43 34.54
N ASP A 191 -0.60 -6.15 34.95
CA ASP A 191 -1.11 -6.03 36.30
C ASP A 191 -0.10 -6.71 37.24
N ALA A 192 0.50 -5.92 38.12
CA ALA A 192 1.04 -6.32 39.41
C ALA A 192 1.12 -5.09 40.31
#